data_AF-A0A4Q3L7W5-F1
#
_entry.id   AF-A0A4Q3L7W5-F1
#
_cell.length_a   1.000
_cell.length_b   1.000
_cell.length_c   1.000
_cell.angle_alpha   90.00
_cell.angle_beta   90.00
_cell.angle_gamma   90.00
#
_symmetry.space_group_name_H-M   'P 1'
#
loop_
_entity.id
_entity.type
_entity.pdbx_description
1 polymer ?
#
loop_
_entity_poly.entity_id
_entity_poly.type
_entity_poly.pdbx_seq_one_letter_code
_entity_poly.pdbx_strand_id
1 'polypeptide(L)'
;MAHLPDLQTGWHEPLGALARDGGVNFAVPSDSATRMEVCVFDAEGQRELRRYALDGPFDGVFHGFLPGVGPGLVYGLRAYGPYAPEHGHRFNPHKLLLDPWAREIVGHFGWRAEHHGYELGHPDGPRSLDHRDNATQALKARVAPPPVIRQSHRPRRPASDVILYEVHVKGFSKLLPRVPEDLRGTYAGLAHPASIAHFKRLGVTTLSLLPVQYCIDEPHLAERGLHNYWGYNTLGFFCPDPRWAQAAHRADPTAVTAEFRGMVDALHDAGLEVVLDVVYNHTPEGNEFGPTLSFRGLDNPTWYRLAADDKGRYENLTGCGNTVNCAHPRVAQFVLDSLRYWVAEMGVDGFRFDLAPVLGRTPQGFDSNAAFFTALRQDPVLAGVHLIAEPWDAAYDGYQVGRFPGRFLEWNDKFRDAVRGYWLGAGTGRGEFARRFTASRNLSFHSRNRPGKRPTW
;
A
#
# COMPACT_ATOMS: atom_id res chain seq x y z
N MET A 1 -36.43 5.15 -5.28
CA MET A 1 -35.22 4.30 -5.13
C MET A 1 -35.12 3.49 -6.40
N ALA A 2 -34.03 3.61 -7.15
CA ALA A 2 -33.82 2.75 -8.32
C ALA A 2 -33.80 1.29 -7.85
N HIS A 3 -34.55 0.42 -8.52
CA HIS A 3 -34.57 -1.00 -8.23
C HIS A 3 -33.18 -1.57 -8.55
N LEU A 4 -32.45 -2.04 -7.53
CA LEU A 4 -31.16 -2.70 -7.78
C LEU A 4 -31.41 -4.02 -8.54
N PRO A 5 -30.72 -4.28 -9.66
CA PRO A 5 -30.98 -5.45 -10.49
C PRO A 5 -30.47 -6.74 -9.83
N ASP A 6 -30.75 -7.87 -10.46
CA ASP A 6 -30.18 -9.15 -10.04
C ASP A 6 -28.72 -9.29 -10.51
N LEU A 7 -27.92 -9.99 -9.70
CA LEU A 7 -26.53 -10.26 -10.01
C LEU A 7 -26.44 -11.33 -11.12
N GLN A 8 -25.59 -11.07 -12.10
CA GLN A 8 -25.19 -12.04 -13.13
C GLN A 8 -23.80 -12.60 -12.78
N THR A 9 -23.37 -13.67 -13.44
CA THR A 9 -22.10 -14.34 -13.12
C THR A 9 -20.87 -13.46 -13.29
N GLY A 10 -20.82 -12.59 -14.31
CA GLY A 10 -19.67 -11.71 -14.52
C GLY A 10 -18.36 -12.45 -14.84
N TRP A 11 -17.23 -11.86 -14.43
CA TRP A 11 -15.88 -12.32 -14.77
C TRP A 11 -14.98 -12.38 -13.54
N HIS A 12 -14.10 -13.39 -13.48
CA HIS A 12 -13.12 -13.57 -12.41
C HIS A 12 -11.92 -12.59 -12.46
N GLU A 13 -11.82 -11.77 -13.51
CA GLU A 13 -10.78 -10.74 -13.67
C GLU A 13 -11.36 -9.50 -14.38
N PRO A 14 -10.83 -8.28 -14.14
CA PRO A 14 -9.79 -7.98 -13.15
C PRO A 14 -10.32 -8.01 -11.71
N LEU A 15 -9.41 -8.23 -10.74
CA LEU A 15 -9.71 -8.21 -9.30
C LEU A 15 -10.24 -6.85 -8.81
N GLY A 16 -11.07 -6.89 -7.77
CA GLY A 16 -11.78 -5.74 -7.20
C GLY A 16 -13.13 -5.46 -7.87
N ALA A 17 -13.63 -4.24 -7.71
CA ALA A 17 -14.82 -3.75 -8.40
C ALA A 17 -14.47 -2.80 -9.55
N LEU A 18 -14.85 -3.17 -10.77
CA LEU A 18 -14.60 -2.37 -11.97
C LEU A 18 -15.91 -2.00 -12.67
N ALA A 19 -16.12 -0.70 -12.88
CA ALA A 19 -17.16 -0.20 -13.78
C ALA A 19 -16.80 -0.53 -15.24
N ARG A 20 -17.62 -1.35 -15.90
CA ARG A 20 -17.42 -1.81 -17.29
C ARG A 20 -18.73 -2.31 -17.89
N ASP A 21 -18.82 -2.31 -19.21
CA ASP A 21 -19.90 -2.99 -19.95
C ASP A 21 -21.33 -2.61 -19.50
N GLY A 22 -21.52 -1.36 -19.05
CA GLY A 22 -22.81 -0.86 -18.57
C GLY A 22 -23.21 -1.34 -17.16
N GLY A 23 -22.26 -1.86 -16.38
CA GLY A 23 -22.46 -2.33 -15.01
C GLY A 23 -21.18 -2.26 -14.17
N VAL A 24 -21.16 -3.01 -13.08
CA VAL A 24 -19.98 -3.20 -12.23
C VAL A 24 -19.68 -4.69 -12.10
N ASN A 25 -18.45 -5.08 -12.44
CA ASN A 25 -17.93 -6.43 -12.20
C ASN A 25 -17.17 -6.46 -10.88
N PHE A 26 -17.46 -7.44 -10.04
CA PHE A 26 -16.77 -7.74 -8.79
C PHE A 26 -15.98 -9.04 -8.96
N ALA A 27 -14.73 -9.06 -8.51
CA ALA A 27 -13.89 -10.26 -8.44
C ALA A 27 -13.04 -10.24 -7.16
N VAL A 28 -13.26 -11.19 -6.26
CA VAL A 28 -12.66 -11.22 -4.92
C VAL A 28 -11.95 -12.57 -4.73
N PRO A 29 -10.61 -12.57 -4.55
CA PRO A 29 -9.86 -13.81 -4.37
C PRO A 29 -9.98 -14.31 -2.92
N SER A 30 -10.16 -15.62 -2.76
CA SER A 30 -10.01 -16.34 -1.50
C SER A 30 -9.86 -17.83 -1.78
N ASP A 31 -8.89 -18.47 -1.12
CA ASP A 31 -8.63 -19.90 -1.20
C ASP A 31 -9.48 -20.68 -0.18
N SER A 32 -9.89 -20.01 0.91
CA SER A 32 -10.51 -20.66 2.08
C SER A 32 -11.97 -20.26 2.33
N ALA A 33 -12.48 -19.22 1.67
CA ALA A 33 -13.87 -18.81 1.83
C ALA A 33 -14.83 -19.86 1.25
N THR A 34 -15.95 -20.07 1.92
CA THR A 34 -17.05 -20.94 1.45
C THR A 34 -18.17 -20.15 0.77
N ARG A 35 -18.25 -18.84 1.03
CA ARG A 35 -19.16 -17.90 0.35
C ARG A 35 -18.61 -16.48 0.46
N MET A 36 -18.83 -15.70 -0.59
CA MET A 36 -18.53 -14.26 -0.61
C MET A 36 -19.82 -13.48 -0.94
N GLU A 37 -20.06 -12.40 -0.22
CA GLU A 37 -21.19 -11.49 -0.47
C GLU A 37 -20.69 -10.06 -0.72
N VAL A 38 -21.25 -9.42 -1.74
CA VAL A 38 -21.16 -7.96 -1.94
C VAL A 38 -22.36 -7.32 -1.28
N CYS A 39 -22.11 -6.41 -0.33
CA CYS A 39 -23.13 -5.62 0.36
C CYS A 39 -23.15 -4.23 -0.26
N VAL A 40 -24.24 -3.87 -0.95
CA VAL A 40 -24.44 -2.56 -1.59
C VAL A 40 -25.12 -1.60 -0.60
N PHE A 41 -24.66 -0.36 -0.55
CA PHE A 41 -25.18 0.71 0.33
C PHE A 41 -25.75 1.88 -0.47
N ASP A 42 -26.43 2.79 0.22
CA ASP A 42 -26.72 4.12 -0.31
C ASP A 42 -25.44 4.94 -0.56
N ALA A 43 -25.59 6.08 -1.24
CA ALA A 43 -24.46 6.90 -1.68
C ALA A 43 -23.63 7.44 -0.49
N GLU A 44 -24.27 7.63 0.66
CA GLU A 44 -23.64 8.07 1.91
C GLU A 44 -23.01 6.90 2.70
N GLY A 45 -23.20 5.66 2.25
CA GLY A 45 -22.66 4.47 2.91
C GLY A 45 -23.26 4.18 4.29
N GLN A 46 -24.48 4.66 4.58
CA GLN A 46 -25.12 4.55 5.89
C GLN A 46 -26.09 3.38 5.97
N ARG A 47 -26.90 3.16 4.94
CA ARG A 47 -27.88 2.07 4.90
C ARG A 47 -27.51 1.03 3.86
N GLU A 48 -27.40 -0.22 4.30
CA GLU A 48 -27.28 -1.36 3.40
C GLU A 48 -28.59 -1.54 2.63
N LEU A 49 -28.51 -1.58 1.30
CA LEU A 49 -29.64 -1.69 0.40
C LEU A 49 -29.92 -3.12 -0.01
N ARG A 50 -28.86 -3.88 -0.32
CA ARG A 50 -28.97 -5.27 -0.77
C ARG A 50 -27.65 -6.02 -0.62
N ARG A 51 -27.72 -7.32 -0.33
CA ARG A 51 -26.58 -8.24 -0.39
C ARG A 51 -26.73 -9.15 -1.60
N TYR A 52 -25.62 -9.45 -2.24
CA TYR A 52 -25.53 -10.37 -3.36
C TYR A 52 -24.46 -11.42 -3.07
N ALA A 53 -24.85 -12.70 -3.08
CA ALA A 53 -23.87 -13.78 -3.08
C ALA A 53 -23.18 -13.80 -4.45
N LEU A 54 -21.85 -13.83 -4.45
CA LEU A 54 -21.05 -13.96 -5.66
C LEU A 54 -21.03 -15.43 -6.12
N ASP A 55 -20.90 -15.62 -7.44
CA ASP A 55 -20.69 -16.93 -8.04
C ASP A 55 -19.25 -17.41 -7.81
N GLY A 56 -19.04 -18.72 -7.89
CA GLY A 56 -17.73 -19.37 -7.79
C GLY A 56 -17.48 -20.09 -6.46
N PRO A 57 -16.19 -20.34 -6.11
CA PRO A 57 -15.00 -19.76 -6.74
C PRO A 57 -14.62 -20.44 -8.07
N PHE A 58 -14.12 -19.65 -9.03
CA PHE A 58 -13.38 -20.13 -10.20
C PHE A 58 -11.91 -19.71 -10.04
N ASP A 59 -10.99 -20.67 -10.00
CA ASP A 59 -9.55 -20.43 -9.76
C ASP A 59 -9.27 -19.57 -8.50
N GLY A 60 -9.98 -19.89 -7.41
CA GLY A 60 -9.87 -19.17 -6.14
C GLY A 60 -10.48 -17.76 -6.14
N VAL A 61 -11.32 -17.42 -7.13
CA VAL A 61 -11.95 -16.09 -7.23
C VAL A 61 -13.46 -16.21 -7.25
N PHE A 62 -14.12 -15.49 -6.34
CA PHE A 62 -15.56 -15.26 -6.34
C PHE A 62 -15.88 -14.05 -7.21
N HIS A 63 -16.91 -14.13 -8.07
CA HIS A 63 -17.19 -13.06 -9.01
C HIS A 63 -18.67 -12.84 -9.30
N GLY A 64 -18.98 -11.66 -9.84
CA GLY A 64 -20.35 -11.28 -10.15
C GLY A 64 -20.40 -9.97 -10.94
N PHE A 65 -21.41 -9.81 -11.79
CA PHE A 65 -21.66 -8.60 -12.56
C PHE A 65 -23.03 -8.03 -12.22
N LEU A 66 -23.06 -6.77 -11.78
CA LEU A 66 -24.28 -6.04 -11.48
C LEU A 66 -24.55 -5.06 -12.64
N PRO A 67 -25.53 -5.33 -13.54
CA PRO A 67 -25.82 -4.46 -14.68
C PRO A 67 -26.47 -3.14 -14.22
N GLY A 68 -26.43 -2.10 -15.05
CA GLY A 68 -27.22 -0.88 -14.85
C GLY A 68 -26.79 0.02 -13.67
N VAL A 69 -25.73 -0.35 -12.96
CA VAL A 69 -25.04 0.47 -11.95
C VAL A 69 -23.67 0.91 -12.48
N GLY A 70 -23.03 1.87 -11.83
CA GLY A 70 -21.75 2.40 -12.31
C GLY A 70 -20.92 3.07 -11.21
N PRO A 71 -19.98 3.95 -11.60
CA PRO A 71 -19.17 4.71 -10.66
C PRO A 71 -20.02 5.43 -9.62
N GLY A 72 -19.52 5.46 -8.38
CA GLY A 72 -20.25 5.99 -7.22
C GLY A 72 -21.03 4.95 -6.43
N LEU A 73 -21.20 3.71 -6.93
CA LEU A 73 -21.78 2.61 -6.16
C LEU A 73 -20.93 2.33 -4.91
N VAL A 74 -21.53 2.42 -3.73
CA VAL A 74 -20.87 2.14 -2.45
C VAL A 74 -21.13 0.69 -2.04
N TYR A 75 -20.06 -0.01 -1.67
CA TYR A 75 -20.14 -1.42 -1.29
C TYR A 75 -19.13 -1.81 -0.20
N GLY A 76 -19.38 -2.95 0.42
CA GLY A 76 -18.41 -3.68 1.24
C GLY A 76 -18.56 -5.18 1.01
N LEU A 77 -17.69 -5.97 1.62
CA LEU A 77 -17.65 -7.42 1.45
C LEU A 77 -18.00 -8.13 2.76
N ARG A 78 -18.64 -9.30 2.67
CA ARG A 78 -18.73 -10.26 3.78
C ARG A 78 -18.25 -11.61 3.29
N ALA A 79 -17.29 -12.18 4.01
CA ALA A 79 -16.74 -13.49 3.71
C ALA A 79 -17.19 -14.51 4.76
N TYR A 80 -17.59 -15.68 4.27
CA TYR A 80 -17.96 -16.84 5.08
C TYR A 80 -16.90 -17.90 4.90
N GLY A 81 -16.63 -18.64 5.97
CA GLY A 81 -15.63 -19.68 5.98
C GLY A 81 -15.44 -20.20 7.40
N PRO A 82 -14.45 -21.08 7.63
CA PRO A 82 -14.16 -21.58 8.96
C PRO A 82 -13.73 -20.47 9.91
N TYR A 83 -14.33 -20.41 11.09
CA TYR A 83 -13.77 -19.68 12.22
C TYR A 83 -13.02 -20.68 13.11
N ALA A 84 -11.73 -20.84 12.82
CA ALA A 84 -10.83 -21.75 13.52
C ALA A 84 -9.51 -21.00 13.81
N PRO A 85 -9.50 -20.04 14.75
CA PRO A 85 -8.36 -19.17 14.99
C PRO A 85 -7.09 -19.96 15.33
N GLU A 86 -7.17 -21.10 16.00
CA GLU A 86 -6.05 -21.99 16.29
C GLU A 86 -5.41 -22.62 15.03
N HIS A 87 -6.14 -22.64 13.92
CA HIS A 87 -5.65 -23.04 12.60
C HIS A 87 -5.37 -21.84 11.68
N GLY A 88 -5.53 -20.62 12.20
CA GLY A 88 -5.32 -19.38 11.47
C GLY A 88 -6.51 -18.88 10.65
N HIS A 89 -7.63 -19.59 10.62
CA HIS A 89 -8.83 -19.13 9.90
C HIS A 89 -9.67 -18.21 10.78
N ARG A 90 -9.96 -16.99 10.28
CA ARG A 90 -10.61 -15.91 11.03
C ARG A 90 -11.84 -15.32 10.32
N PHE A 91 -12.54 -16.15 9.53
CA PHE A 91 -13.76 -15.73 8.83
C PHE A 91 -14.87 -15.37 9.79
N ASN A 92 -15.30 -14.11 9.78
CA ASN A 92 -16.42 -13.65 10.57
C ASN A 92 -17.37 -12.84 9.69
N PRO A 93 -18.49 -13.44 9.22
CA PRO A 93 -19.40 -12.77 8.30
C PRO A 93 -20.18 -11.63 8.97
N HIS A 94 -20.11 -11.45 10.30
CA HIS A 94 -20.67 -10.29 10.98
C HIS A 94 -19.84 -9.02 10.75
N LYS A 95 -18.60 -9.14 10.29
CA LYS A 95 -17.74 -8.00 9.98
C LYS A 95 -17.84 -7.67 8.49
N LEU A 96 -18.28 -6.46 8.18
CA LEU A 96 -18.14 -5.84 6.86
C LEU A 96 -16.66 -5.53 6.64
N LEU A 97 -16.18 -5.93 5.47
CA LEU A 97 -14.78 -5.89 5.07
C LEU A 97 -14.61 -4.91 3.91
N LEU A 98 -13.53 -4.14 3.95
CA LEU A 98 -13.11 -3.31 2.83
C LEU A 98 -12.48 -4.18 1.75
N ASP A 99 -12.83 -3.92 0.49
CA ASP A 99 -12.18 -4.55 -0.67
C ASP A 99 -10.70 -4.11 -0.76
N PRO A 100 -9.73 -5.03 -0.78
CA PRO A 100 -8.32 -4.68 -0.91
C PRO A 100 -8.00 -3.88 -2.19
N TRP A 101 -8.73 -4.15 -3.28
CA TRP A 101 -8.59 -3.45 -4.57
C TRP A 101 -9.45 -2.18 -4.66
N ALA A 102 -10.05 -1.72 -3.56
CA ALA A 102 -10.83 -0.48 -3.54
C ALA A 102 -9.99 0.71 -4.01
N ARG A 103 -10.44 1.35 -5.10
CA ARG A 103 -9.84 2.55 -5.67
C ARG A 103 -10.39 3.85 -5.09
N GLU A 104 -11.52 3.77 -4.40
CA GLU A 104 -12.07 4.85 -3.60
C GLU A 104 -12.60 4.27 -2.29
N ILE A 105 -12.34 4.98 -1.18
CA ILE A 105 -12.80 4.61 0.15
C ILE A 105 -13.70 5.73 0.66
N VAL A 106 -14.87 5.37 1.18
CA VAL A 106 -15.82 6.29 1.81
C VAL A 106 -16.05 5.92 3.27
N GLY A 107 -16.38 6.95 4.06
CA GLY A 107 -16.56 6.85 5.50
C GLY A 107 -15.39 7.47 6.28
N HIS A 108 -15.59 7.56 7.59
CA HIS A 108 -14.57 8.03 8.53
C HIS A 108 -14.25 6.90 9.50
N PHE A 109 -12.99 6.50 9.56
CA PHE A 109 -12.56 5.43 10.46
C PHE A 109 -12.45 5.94 11.90
N GLY A 110 -13.09 5.25 12.82
CA GLY A 110 -12.93 5.43 14.24
C GLY A 110 -12.85 4.07 14.92
N TRP A 111 -11.99 3.94 15.92
CA TRP A 111 -11.83 2.67 16.65
C TRP A 111 -13.10 2.31 17.41
N ARG A 112 -13.58 1.08 17.19
CA ARG A 112 -14.81 0.51 17.76
C ARG A 112 -14.60 -0.95 18.06
N ALA A 113 -15.21 -1.44 19.13
CA ALA A 113 -15.12 -2.85 19.51
C ALA A 113 -15.70 -3.76 18.42
N GLU A 114 -16.72 -3.28 17.70
CA GLU A 114 -17.38 -3.98 16.60
C GLU A 114 -16.42 -4.32 15.45
N HIS A 115 -15.32 -3.57 15.28
CA HIS A 115 -14.30 -3.87 14.27
C HIS A 115 -13.47 -5.12 14.58
N HIS A 116 -13.52 -5.65 15.81
CA HIS A 116 -12.83 -6.88 16.15
C HIS A 116 -13.68 -8.10 15.81
N GLY A 117 -13.08 -9.10 15.17
CA GLY A 117 -13.71 -10.41 14.90
C GLY A 117 -13.98 -11.24 16.15
N TYR A 118 -13.45 -10.81 17.30
CA TYR A 118 -13.49 -11.47 18.60
C TYR A 118 -13.93 -10.46 19.68
N GLU A 119 -14.39 -10.97 20.81
CA GLU A 119 -14.91 -10.12 21.88
C GLU A 119 -13.77 -9.54 22.72
N LEU A 120 -13.65 -8.21 22.76
CA LEU A 120 -12.64 -7.53 23.58
C LEU A 120 -12.84 -7.85 25.07
N GLY A 121 -11.80 -8.37 25.72
CA GLY A 121 -11.84 -8.75 27.14
C GLY A 121 -12.41 -10.14 27.44
N HIS A 122 -12.81 -10.91 26.41
CA HIS A 122 -13.26 -12.29 26.59
C HIS A 122 -12.13 -13.20 27.13
N PRO A 123 -12.40 -14.17 28.02
CA PRO A 123 -11.38 -15.07 28.57
C PRO A 123 -10.58 -15.83 27.50
N ASP A 124 -11.24 -16.28 26.43
CA ASP A 124 -10.58 -16.93 25.28
C ASP A 124 -9.86 -15.94 24.32
N GLY A 125 -9.88 -14.65 24.64
CA GLY A 125 -9.21 -13.58 23.89
C GLY A 125 -9.52 -13.63 22.39
N PRO A 126 -8.50 -13.62 21.51
CA PRO A 126 -8.65 -13.55 20.05
C PRO A 126 -9.15 -14.86 19.43
N ARG A 127 -9.52 -15.86 20.25
CA ARG A 127 -10.16 -17.10 19.83
C ARG A 127 -11.68 -17.05 19.96
N SER A 128 -12.21 -16.11 20.73
CA SER A 128 -13.67 -15.89 20.82
C SER A 128 -14.23 -15.36 19.50
N LEU A 129 -15.54 -15.51 19.28
CA LEU A 129 -16.23 -15.01 18.09
C LEU A 129 -17.18 -13.88 18.49
N ASP A 130 -16.96 -12.68 17.96
CA ASP A 130 -17.87 -11.56 18.16
C ASP A 130 -18.93 -11.50 17.05
N HIS A 131 -20.21 -11.57 17.43
CA HIS A 131 -21.34 -11.60 16.50
C HIS A 131 -21.92 -10.22 16.14
N ARG A 132 -21.39 -9.12 16.67
CA ARG A 132 -21.89 -7.77 16.40
C ARG A 132 -21.56 -7.33 14.99
N ASP A 133 -22.50 -6.69 14.34
CA ASP A 133 -22.30 -6.08 13.03
C ASP A 133 -21.50 -4.77 13.14
N ASN A 134 -20.53 -4.57 12.25
CA ASN A 134 -19.73 -3.33 12.18
C ASN A 134 -20.13 -2.43 11.00
N ALA A 135 -21.10 -2.82 10.17
CA ALA A 135 -21.36 -2.19 8.87
C ALA A 135 -21.67 -0.69 8.95
N THR A 136 -22.26 -0.22 10.05
CA THR A 136 -22.56 1.21 10.26
C THR A 136 -21.31 2.07 10.40
N GLN A 137 -20.22 1.52 10.95
CA GLN A 137 -18.97 2.24 11.24
C GLN A 137 -17.83 1.84 10.30
N ALA A 138 -17.93 0.67 9.65
CA ALA A 138 -16.91 0.19 8.74
C ALA A 138 -16.75 1.12 7.53
N LEU A 139 -15.49 1.32 7.14
CA LEU A 139 -15.14 1.91 5.86
C LEU A 139 -15.73 1.07 4.73
N LYS A 140 -16.12 1.73 3.64
CA LYS A 140 -16.72 1.10 2.47
C LYS A 140 -15.91 1.48 1.24
N ALA A 141 -15.89 0.58 0.27
CA ALA A 141 -15.36 0.88 -1.04
C ALA A 141 -16.42 1.64 -1.86
N ARG A 142 -15.97 2.51 -2.75
CA ARG A 142 -16.80 3.13 -3.77
C ARG A 142 -16.23 2.78 -5.13
N VAL A 143 -17.09 2.39 -6.06
CA VAL A 143 -16.67 2.07 -7.43
C VAL A 143 -16.17 3.35 -8.08
N ALA A 144 -14.88 3.38 -8.39
CA ALA A 144 -14.24 4.50 -9.05
C ALA A 144 -14.68 4.60 -10.52
N PRO A 145 -14.53 5.79 -11.15
CA PRO A 145 -14.60 5.91 -12.60
C PRO A 145 -13.63 4.92 -13.29
N PRO A 146 -13.97 4.43 -14.50
CA PRO A 146 -13.08 3.53 -15.24
C PRO A 146 -11.68 4.12 -15.42
N PRO A 147 -10.62 3.29 -15.38
CA PRO A 147 -9.25 3.74 -15.56
C PRO A 147 -9.07 4.46 -16.90
N VAL A 148 -8.42 5.62 -16.87
CA VAL A 148 -8.05 6.37 -18.08
C VAL A 148 -6.53 6.25 -18.26
N ILE A 149 -6.09 5.56 -19.32
CA ILE A 149 -4.66 5.51 -19.67
C ILE A 149 -4.23 6.92 -20.08
N ARG A 150 -3.36 7.54 -19.29
CA ARG A 150 -2.88 8.90 -19.55
C ARG A 150 -1.59 8.87 -20.37
N GLN A 151 -1.50 9.75 -21.36
CA GLN A 151 -0.19 10.18 -21.85
C GLN A 151 0.43 11.08 -20.78
N SER A 152 1.56 10.65 -20.22
CA SER A 152 2.25 11.34 -19.12
C SER A 152 3.60 11.85 -19.62
N HIS A 153 3.84 13.15 -19.47
CA HIS A 153 5.09 13.83 -19.84
C HIS A 153 6.17 13.61 -18.78
N ARG A 154 6.50 12.34 -18.51
CA ARG A 154 7.44 11.98 -17.46
C ARG A 154 8.86 12.47 -17.78
N PRO A 155 9.55 13.14 -16.85
CA PRO A 155 10.93 13.58 -17.05
C PRO A 155 11.92 12.44 -17.34
N ARG A 156 11.68 11.23 -16.79
CA ARG A 156 12.48 9.99 -16.95
C ARG A 156 14.00 10.21 -16.87
N ARG A 157 14.51 10.36 -15.66
CA ARG A 157 15.93 10.57 -15.37
C ARG A 157 16.65 9.25 -15.15
N PRO A 158 17.89 9.09 -15.67
CA PRO A 158 18.72 7.95 -15.29
C PRO A 158 19.10 8.05 -13.81
N ALA A 159 19.26 6.90 -13.15
CA ALA A 159 19.58 6.85 -11.72
C ALA A 159 20.84 7.62 -11.31
N SER A 160 21.81 7.81 -12.22
CA SER A 160 23.02 8.60 -11.99
C SER A 160 22.78 10.09 -11.78
N ASP A 161 21.66 10.60 -12.30
CA ASP A 161 21.34 12.02 -12.31
C ASP A 161 20.27 12.36 -11.24
N VAL A 162 19.84 11.35 -10.48
CA VAL A 162 18.82 11.50 -9.45
C VAL A 162 19.42 12.11 -8.19
N ILE A 163 18.86 13.26 -7.80
CA ILE A 163 19.03 13.89 -6.50
C ILE A 163 17.68 13.82 -5.77
N LEU A 164 17.57 12.84 -4.87
CA LEU A 164 16.37 12.57 -4.08
C LEU A 164 16.14 13.62 -2.99
N TYR A 165 14.90 14.06 -2.85
CA TYR A 165 14.43 14.90 -1.75
C TYR A 165 13.28 14.21 -1.01
N GLU A 166 13.60 13.60 0.14
CA GLU A 166 12.58 13.03 1.03
C GLU A 166 11.73 14.14 1.65
N VAL A 167 10.41 14.02 1.51
CA VAL A 167 9.50 15.09 1.92
C VAL A 167 8.16 14.56 2.40
N HIS A 168 7.64 15.16 3.47
CA HIS A 168 6.29 14.93 3.94
C HIS A 168 5.34 15.96 3.31
N VAL A 169 4.26 15.50 2.64
CA VAL A 169 3.27 16.36 1.95
C VAL A 169 2.76 17.47 2.87
N LYS A 170 2.23 17.11 4.05
CA LYS A 170 1.80 18.07 5.08
C LYS A 170 2.94 18.96 5.58
N GLY A 171 3.99 18.37 6.16
CA GLY A 171 5.04 19.11 6.84
C GLY A 171 5.72 20.18 5.98
N PHE A 172 5.92 19.88 4.69
CA PHE A 172 6.63 20.77 3.78
C PHE A 172 5.99 22.15 3.65
N SER A 173 4.70 22.20 3.35
CA SER A 173 4.00 23.46 3.04
C SER A 173 3.13 23.97 4.18
N LYS A 174 2.95 23.22 5.28
CA LYS A 174 2.01 23.61 6.36
C LYS A 174 2.28 25.00 6.93
N LEU A 175 3.54 25.39 7.03
CA LEU A 175 3.98 26.69 7.56
C LEU A 175 4.63 27.58 6.49
N LEU A 176 4.49 27.26 5.19
CA LEU A 176 5.11 28.02 4.12
C LEU A 176 4.26 29.25 3.76
N PRO A 177 4.68 30.50 4.10
CA PRO A 177 3.79 31.67 3.99
C PRO A 177 3.39 32.00 2.55
N ARG A 178 4.26 31.65 1.58
CA ARG A 178 4.06 31.89 0.14
C ARG A 178 3.06 30.93 -0.52
N VAL A 179 2.54 29.95 0.23
CA VAL A 179 1.44 29.08 -0.20
C VAL A 179 0.16 29.60 0.49
N PRO A 180 -0.95 29.79 -0.25
CA PRO A 180 -2.25 30.14 0.32
C PRO A 180 -2.66 29.17 1.45
N GLU A 181 -3.27 29.70 2.51
CA GLU A 181 -3.50 28.97 3.76
C GLU A 181 -4.35 27.69 3.59
N ASP A 182 -5.33 27.73 2.70
CA ASP A 182 -6.21 26.64 2.30
C ASP A 182 -5.48 25.50 1.56
N LEU A 183 -4.36 25.80 0.91
CA LEU A 183 -3.50 24.81 0.22
C LEU A 183 -2.35 24.29 1.10
N ARG A 184 -2.10 24.91 2.26
CA ARG A 184 -0.95 24.55 3.11
C ARG A 184 -1.06 23.14 3.67
N GLY A 185 -0.03 22.35 3.42
CA GLY A 185 0.09 20.97 3.87
C GLY A 185 -0.77 19.99 3.07
N THR A 186 -1.09 20.32 1.81
CA THR A 186 -1.85 19.46 0.90
C THR A 186 -1.04 19.08 -0.34
N TYR A 187 -1.55 18.14 -1.14
CA TYR A 187 -1.00 17.81 -2.47
C TYR A 187 -0.91 19.06 -3.36
N ALA A 188 -1.98 19.86 -3.43
CA ALA A 188 -1.97 21.13 -4.16
C ALA A 188 -0.93 22.13 -3.59
N GLY A 189 -0.74 22.17 -2.27
CA GLY A 189 0.32 22.97 -1.65
C GLY A 189 1.72 22.55 -2.03
N LEU A 190 1.97 21.24 -2.18
CA LEU A 190 3.27 20.70 -2.61
C LEU A 190 3.57 21.07 -4.08
N ALA A 191 2.54 21.08 -4.94
CA ALA A 191 2.64 21.48 -6.34
C ALA A 191 2.48 22.99 -6.59
N HIS A 192 2.24 23.80 -5.56
CA HIS A 192 2.08 25.24 -5.72
C HIS A 192 3.35 25.88 -6.34
N PRO A 193 3.24 26.93 -7.19
CA PRO A 193 4.40 27.55 -7.84
C PRO A 193 5.52 27.99 -6.88
N ALA A 194 5.18 28.41 -5.67
CA ALA A 194 6.17 28.76 -4.63
C ALA A 194 7.01 27.56 -4.16
N SER A 195 6.36 26.39 -4.05
CA SER A 195 6.95 25.10 -3.67
C SER A 195 7.84 24.57 -4.79
N ILE A 196 7.34 24.52 -6.02
CA ILE A 196 8.12 24.12 -7.21
C ILE A 196 9.35 25.00 -7.38
N ALA A 197 9.20 26.33 -7.23
CA ALA A 197 10.33 27.25 -7.32
C ALA A 197 11.39 26.96 -6.23
N HIS A 198 10.98 26.50 -5.04
CA HIS A 198 11.93 26.09 -4.00
C HIS A 198 12.72 24.84 -4.44
N PHE A 199 12.05 23.79 -4.89
CA PHE A 199 12.70 22.56 -5.36
C PHE A 199 13.68 22.83 -6.51
N LYS A 200 13.27 23.65 -7.49
CA LYS A 200 14.15 24.06 -8.60
C LYS A 200 15.38 24.83 -8.13
N ARG A 201 15.23 25.76 -7.18
CA ARG A 201 16.36 26.51 -6.62
C ARG A 201 17.31 25.60 -5.83
N LEU A 202 16.78 24.61 -5.12
CA LEU A 202 17.58 23.64 -4.38
C LEU A 202 18.35 22.69 -5.32
N GLY A 203 17.86 22.49 -6.55
CA GLY A 203 18.50 21.64 -7.56
C GLY A 203 18.17 20.15 -7.42
N VAL A 204 17.15 19.80 -6.63
CA VAL A 204 16.67 18.42 -6.53
C VAL A 204 15.93 18.02 -7.80
N THR A 205 15.95 16.74 -8.12
CA THR A 205 15.35 16.23 -9.37
C THR A 205 14.12 15.38 -9.13
N THR A 206 14.05 14.73 -7.96
CA THR A 206 13.08 13.67 -7.68
C THR A 206 12.61 13.82 -6.24
N LEU A 207 11.30 13.99 -6.05
CA LEU A 207 10.69 14.07 -4.72
C LEU A 207 10.32 12.66 -4.26
N SER A 208 10.82 12.24 -3.10
CA SER A 208 10.42 11.00 -2.43
C SER A 208 9.40 11.34 -1.36
N LEU A 209 8.13 11.10 -1.65
CA LEU A 209 7.06 11.41 -0.71
C LEU A 209 6.99 10.33 0.38
N LEU A 210 6.96 10.73 1.65
CA LEU A 210 6.51 9.83 2.73
C LEU A 210 5.12 9.24 2.40
N PRO A 211 4.70 8.14 3.06
CA PRO A 211 3.50 7.39 2.67
C PRO A 211 2.27 8.26 2.39
N VAL A 212 1.75 8.11 1.16
CA VAL A 212 0.57 8.81 0.67
C VAL A 212 -0.62 7.89 0.40
N GLN A 213 -0.44 6.58 0.54
CA GLN A 213 -1.55 5.61 0.47
C GLN A 213 -2.45 5.79 1.70
N TYR A 214 -3.75 5.54 1.55
CA TYR A 214 -4.73 5.70 2.63
C TYR A 214 -4.31 4.85 3.83
N CYS A 215 -4.00 5.51 4.94
CA CYS A 215 -3.59 4.85 6.17
C CYS A 215 -4.53 5.21 7.32
N ILE A 216 -4.48 4.46 8.41
CA ILE A 216 -5.24 4.74 9.63
C ILE A 216 -4.31 4.88 10.83
N ASP A 217 -4.74 5.66 11.82
CA ASP A 217 -3.99 5.83 13.06
C ASP A 217 -4.06 4.55 13.91
N GLU A 218 -2.94 4.14 14.50
CA GLU A 218 -2.88 2.98 15.40
C GLU A 218 -3.77 3.19 16.64
N PRO A 219 -4.34 2.11 17.22
CA PRO A 219 -5.24 2.22 18.37
C PRO A 219 -4.64 3.02 19.53
N HIS A 220 -3.38 2.74 19.87
CA HIS A 220 -2.68 3.39 20.99
C HIS A 220 -2.39 4.88 20.76
N LEU A 221 -2.34 5.35 19.50
CA LEU A 221 -2.25 6.77 19.18
C LEU A 221 -3.62 7.42 19.31
N ALA A 222 -4.65 6.79 18.76
CA ALA A 222 -6.02 7.28 18.82
C ALA A 222 -6.53 7.41 20.27
N GLU A 223 -6.23 6.45 21.15
CA GLU A 223 -6.53 6.49 22.59
C GLU A 223 -5.91 7.70 23.31
N ARG A 224 -4.80 8.22 22.78
CA ARG A 224 -4.09 9.39 23.31
C ARG A 224 -4.46 10.69 22.60
N GLY A 225 -5.39 10.67 21.65
CA GLY A 225 -5.69 11.81 20.78
C GLY A 225 -4.51 12.23 19.90
N LEU A 226 -3.61 11.29 19.59
CA LEU A 226 -2.49 11.46 18.67
C LEU A 226 -2.85 10.89 17.30
N HIS A 227 -2.05 11.26 16.29
CA HIS A 227 -2.22 10.81 14.91
C HIS A 227 -0.91 10.24 14.37
N ASN A 228 -1.03 9.25 13.49
CA ASN A 228 0.10 8.76 12.73
C ASN A 228 0.47 9.81 11.68
N TYR A 229 1.48 10.61 12.02
CA TYR A 229 1.95 11.68 11.15
C TYR A 229 2.57 11.11 9.88
N TRP A 230 3.49 10.15 9.99
CA TRP A 230 4.24 9.64 8.84
C TRP A 230 3.40 8.81 7.86
N GLY A 231 2.41 8.06 8.37
CA GLY A 231 1.48 7.27 7.55
C GLY A 231 1.94 5.85 7.22
N TYR A 232 2.93 5.29 7.91
CA TYR A 232 3.39 3.90 7.73
C TYR A 232 2.41 2.89 8.35
N ASN A 233 1.16 2.90 7.90
CA ASN A 233 0.10 2.00 8.40
C ASN A 233 -1.05 1.84 7.38
N THR A 234 -0.69 1.48 6.14
CA THR A 234 -1.57 1.53 4.95
C THR A 234 -2.73 0.53 5.02
N LEU A 235 -3.96 1.02 4.77
CA LEU A 235 -5.17 0.21 4.58
C LEU A 235 -5.63 0.21 3.11
N GLY A 236 -5.66 1.37 2.47
CA GLY A 236 -6.13 1.55 1.09
C GLY A 236 -4.97 1.72 0.12
N PHE A 237 -4.52 0.62 -0.46
CA PHE A 237 -3.31 0.57 -1.29
C PHE A 237 -3.45 1.25 -2.65
N PHE A 238 -4.68 1.42 -3.14
CA PHE A 238 -5.02 2.09 -4.41
C PHE A 238 -5.62 3.49 -4.20
N CYS A 239 -5.60 4.01 -2.97
CA CYS A 239 -6.22 5.28 -2.62
C CYS A 239 -5.18 6.27 -2.10
N PRO A 240 -5.11 7.52 -2.62
CA PRO A 240 -4.39 8.58 -1.94
C PRO A 240 -5.09 8.96 -0.62
N ASP A 241 -4.29 9.28 0.39
CA ASP A 241 -4.77 9.59 1.74
C ASP A 241 -5.47 10.97 1.77
N PRO A 242 -6.77 11.04 2.14
CA PRO A 242 -7.52 12.29 2.17
C PRO A 242 -6.99 13.30 3.20
N ARG A 243 -6.20 12.87 4.20
CA ARG A 243 -5.59 13.79 5.20
C ARG A 243 -4.64 14.78 4.54
N TRP A 244 -4.09 14.44 3.38
CA TRP A 244 -3.17 15.27 2.59
C TRP A 244 -3.86 16.04 1.46
N ALA A 245 -5.19 15.95 1.31
CA ALA A 245 -5.93 16.76 0.36
C ALA A 245 -6.42 18.07 0.98
N GLN A 246 -6.81 19.00 0.10
CA GLN A 246 -7.54 20.21 0.48
C GLN A 246 -8.81 19.84 1.25
N ALA A 247 -9.16 20.67 2.24
CA ALA A 247 -10.32 20.45 3.09
C ALA A 247 -11.60 20.21 2.29
N ALA A 248 -11.78 20.95 1.18
CA ALA A 248 -12.93 20.82 0.28
C ALA A 248 -13.01 19.47 -0.45
N HIS A 249 -11.89 18.76 -0.62
CA HIS A 249 -11.85 17.49 -1.36
C HIS A 249 -11.92 16.26 -0.45
N ARG A 250 -11.59 16.37 0.85
CA ARG A 250 -11.37 15.20 1.73
C ARG A 250 -12.54 14.23 1.84
N ALA A 251 -13.77 14.74 1.68
CA ALA A 251 -14.98 13.93 1.75
C ALA A 251 -15.31 13.21 0.43
N ASP A 252 -14.68 13.60 -0.68
CA ASP A 252 -14.89 13.01 -2.00
C ASP A 252 -13.59 12.35 -2.52
N PRO A 253 -13.46 11.01 -2.45
CA PRO A 253 -12.24 10.32 -2.87
C PRO A 253 -11.91 10.51 -4.36
N THR A 254 -12.90 10.80 -5.22
CA THR A 254 -12.65 11.16 -6.62
C THR A 254 -11.90 12.49 -6.70
N ALA A 255 -12.31 13.50 -5.92
CA ALA A 255 -11.64 14.79 -5.86
C ALA A 255 -10.23 14.69 -5.24
N VAL A 256 -10.03 13.87 -4.21
CA VAL A 256 -8.70 13.58 -3.63
C VAL A 256 -7.76 12.99 -4.69
N THR A 257 -8.26 12.02 -5.45
CA THR A 257 -7.51 11.39 -6.54
C THR A 257 -7.14 12.38 -7.64
N ALA A 258 -8.08 13.27 -8.00
CA ALA A 258 -7.84 14.33 -8.96
C ALA A 258 -6.78 15.33 -8.46
N GLU A 259 -6.81 15.72 -7.17
CA GLU A 259 -5.81 16.62 -6.58
C GLU A 259 -4.42 15.99 -6.59
N PHE A 260 -4.29 14.71 -6.19
CA PHE A 260 -3.02 14.00 -6.24
C PHE A 260 -2.46 13.95 -7.66
N ARG A 261 -3.30 13.60 -8.65
CA ARG A 261 -2.89 13.56 -10.06
C ARG A 261 -2.47 14.94 -10.56
N GLY A 262 -3.20 15.99 -10.20
CA GLY A 262 -2.83 17.37 -10.54
C GLY A 262 -1.49 17.79 -9.95
N MET A 263 -1.18 17.32 -8.73
CA MET A 263 0.14 17.53 -8.12
C MET A 263 1.25 16.84 -8.94
N VAL A 264 1.06 15.58 -9.33
CA VAL A 264 2.06 14.84 -10.14
C VAL A 264 2.26 15.53 -11.49
N ASP A 265 1.18 15.89 -12.18
CA ASP A 265 1.24 16.57 -13.48
C ASP A 265 2.02 17.89 -13.38
N ALA A 266 1.74 18.72 -12.38
CA ALA A 266 2.44 20.00 -12.17
C ALA A 266 3.94 19.83 -11.82
N LEU A 267 4.30 18.78 -11.09
CA LEU A 267 5.70 18.44 -10.80
C LEU A 267 6.42 17.95 -12.06
N HIS A 268 5.76 17.13 -12.89
CA HIS A 268 6.28 16.67 -14.17
C HIS A 268 6.52 17.82 -15.15
N ASP A 269 5.57 18.76 -15.28
CA ASP A 269 5.72 19.96 -16.10
C ASP A 269 6.91 20.83 -15.64
N ALA A 270 7.24 20.75 -14.35
CA ALA A 270 8.41 21.38 -13.77
C ALA A 270 9.71 20.58 -13.96
N GLY A 271 9.67 19.38 -14.52
CA GLY A 271 10.83 18.50 -14.70
C GLY A 271 11.25 17.73 -13.44
N LEU A 272 10.36 17.62 -12.46
CA LEU A 272 10.56 16.90 -11.19
C LEU A 272 9.87 15.55 -11.25
N GLU A 273 10.57 14.48 -10.87
CA GLU A 273 9.99 13.15 -10.73
C GLU A 273 9.34 12.97 -9.36
N VAL A 274 8.38 12.04 -9.26
CA VAL A 274 7.68 11.67 -8.02
C VAL A 274 7.89 10.20 -7.72
N VAL A 275 8.55 9.92 -6.60
CA VAL A 275 8.71 8.58 -6.01
C VAL A 275 7.87 8.49 -4.75
N LEU A 276 7.19 7.36 -4.55
CA LEU A 276 6.39 7.13 -3.35
C LEU A 276 7.10 6.18 -2.39
N ASP A 277 7.15 6.56 -1.12
CA ASP A 277 7.40 5.63 -0.03
C ASP A 277 6.17 4.73 0.16
N VAL A 278 6.37 3.41 0.07
CA VAL A 278 5.29 2.41 0.04
C VAL A 278 5.51 1.31 1.05
N VAL A 279 4.42 0.94 1.72
CA VAL A 279 4.40 -0.02 2.83
C VAL A 279 3.57 -1.23 2.41
N TYR A 280 4.23 -2.23 1.81
CA TYR A 280 3.60 -3.51 1.43
C TYR A 280 3.94 -4.66 2.38
N ASN A 281 4.68 -4.36 3.46
CA ASN A 281 5.22 -5.37 4.35
C ASN A 281 4.28 -5.73 5.53
N HIS A 282 3.42 -4.79 5.96
CA HIS A 282 2.40 -4.99 7.01
C HIS A 282 1.11 -4.21 6.71
N THR A 283 0.11 -4.38 7.57
CA THR A 283 -1.19 -3.71 7.51
C THR A 283 -1.65 -3.27 8.91
N PRO A 284 -2.59 -2.31 9.02
CA PRO A 284 -3.13 -1.84 10.31
C PRO A 284 -3.99 -2.86 11.05
N GLU A 285 -4.27 -4.03 10.46
CA GLU A 285 -4.97 -5.10 11.17
C GLU A 285 -4.12 -5.70 12.29
N GLY A 286 -2.82 -5.37 12.38
CA GLY A 286 -1.95 -5.77 13.49
C GLY A 286 -1.86 -7.29 13.69
N ASN A 287 -1.55 -7.72 14.91
CA ASN A 287 -1.46 -9.12 15.31
C ASN A 287 -2.85 -9.72 15.60
N GLU A 288 -2.93 -10.90 16.23
CA GLU A 288 -4.19 -11.58 16.56
C GLU A 288 -5.16 -10.77 17.43
N PHE A 289 -4.67 -9.76 18.14
CA PHE A 289 -5.47 -8.82 18.95
C PHE A 289 -5.86 -7.53 18.19
N GLY A 290 -5.54 -7.43 16.91
CA GLY A 290 -5.98 -6.33 16.06
C GLY A 290 -7.39 -6.52 15.50
N PRO A 291 -7.89 -5.53 14.75
CA PRO A 291 -9.23 -5.56 14.17
C PRO A 291 -9.33 -6.50 12.96
N THR A 292 -10.56 -6.72 12.51
CA THR A 292 -10.92 -7.37 11.24
C THR A 292 -11.61 -6.33 10.35
N LEU A 293 -10.84 -5.70 9.47
CA LEU A 293 -11.20 -4.60 8.58
C LEU A 293 -11.24 -5.00 7.10
N SER A 294 -10.37 -5.91 6.66
CA SER A 294 -10.23 -6.31 5.25
C SER A 294 -9.62 -7.71 5.16
N PHE A 295 -8.29 -7.79 4.97
CA PHE A 295 -7.52 -8.99 4.63
C PHE A 295 -7.76 -10.18 5.57
N ARG A 296 -7.75 -9.94 6.88
CA ARG A 296 -7.98 -10.95 7.93
C ARG A 296 -9.32 -11.64 7.78
N GLY A 297 -10.37 -10.86 7.48
CA GLY A 297 -11.71 -11.39 7.31
C GLY A 297 -11.91 -12.06 5.96
N LEU A 298 -11.17 -11.63 4.94
CA LEU A 298 -11.28 -12.13 3.56
C LEU A 298 -10.57 -13.47 3.37
N ASP A 299 -9.34 -13.61 3.85
CA ASP A 299 -8.61 -14.89 3.87
C ASP A 299 -7.31 -14.79 4.69
N ASN A 300 -7.41 -14.86 6.01
CA ASN A 300 -6.27 -14.65 6.90
C ASN A 300 -4.97 -15.43 6.56
N PRO A 301 -4.99 -16.76 6.34
CA PRO A 301 -3.76 -17.52 6.02
C PRO A 301 -3.18 -17.22 4.63
N THR A 302 -4.01 -16.76 3.69
CA THR A 302 -3.53 -16.33 2.37
C THR A 302 -2.81 -14.98 2.46
N TRP A 303 -3.39 -14.02 3.18
CA TRP A 303 -2.86 -12.65 3.26
C TRP A 303 -1.68 -12.48 4.20
N TYR A 304 -1.61 -13.26 5.29
CA TYR A 304 -0.61 -13.07 6.34
C TYR A 304 0.27 -14.29 6.55
N ARG A 305 1.52 -14.01 6.92
CA ARG A 305 2.43 -15.05 7.41
C ARG A 305 2.04 -15.41 8.84
N LEU A 306 1.71 -16.68 9.06
CA LEU A 306 1.32 -17.22 10.36
C LEU A 306 2.49 -17.98 10.98
N ALA A 307 2.60 -17.93 12.31
CA ALA A 307 3.68 -18.59 13.00
C ALA A 307 3.60 -20.12 12.80
N ALA A 308 4.72 -20.75 12.49
CA ALA A 308 4.76 -22.18 12.14
C ALA A 308 4.39 -23.10 13.31
N ASP A 309 4.64 -22.67 14.54
CA ASP A 309 4.37 -23.41 15.79
C ASP A 309 2.94 -23.21 16.32
N ASP A 310 2.32 -22.07 16.00
CA ASP A 310 0.93 -21.75 16.34
C ASP A 310 0.33 -20.84 15.28
N LYS A 311 -0.49 -21.41 14.39
CA LYS A 311 -1.13 -20.69 13.29
C LYS A 311 -2.15 -19.65 13.76
N GLY A 312 -2.51 -19.63 15.04
CA GLY A 312 -3.31 -18.56 15.62
C GLY A 312 -2.56 -17.24 15.82
N ARG A 313 -1.22 -17.27 15.73
CA ARG A 313 -0.35 -16.10 15.83
C ARG A 313 0.27 -15.73 14.48
N TYR A 314 0.74 -14.49 14.39
CA TYR A 314 1.36 -13.93 13.19
C TYR A 314 2.88 -13.94 13.30
N GLU A 315 3.57 -14.18 12.19
CA GLU A 315 4.98 -13.82 12.08
C GLU A 315 5.10 -12.29 12.02
N ASN A 316 5.88 -11.69 12.91
CA ASN A 316 6.04 -10.24 13.00
C ASN A 316 7.45 -9.81 12.55
N LEU A 317 7.74 -9.95 11.25
CA LEU A 317 9.03 -9.57 10.66
C LEU A 317 9.22 -8.05 10.55
N THR A 318 8.12 -7.31 10.67
CA THR A 318 8.05 -5.86 10.50
C THR A 318 8.17 -5.11 11.83
N GLY A 319 7.85 -5.78 12.95
CA GLY A 319 7.66 -5.12 14.24
C GLY A 319 6.26 -4.51 14.42
N CYS A 320 5.40 -4.53 13.39
CA CYS A 320 4.09 -3.87 13.38
C CYS A 320 2.91 -4.82 13.72
N GLY A 321 3.19 -6.08 14.08
CA GLY A 321 2.22 -7.07 14.55
C GLY A 321 1.86 -8.14 13.53
N ASN A 322 1.96 -7.84 12.23
CA ASN A 322 1.80 -8.81 11.15
C ASN A 322 2.85 -8.64 10.04
N THR A 323 2.92 -9.64 9.19
CA THR A 323 3.70 -9.61 7.94
C THR A 323 2.83 -10.09 6.79
N VAL A 324 2.73 -9.29 5.73
CA VAL A 324 2.02 -9.65 4.49
C VAL A 324 2.74 -10.80 3.79
N ASN A 325 1.97 -11.79 3.33
CA ASN A 325 2.49 -13.00 2.71
C ASN A 325 2.74 -12.84 1.20
N CYS A 326 3.74 -12.03 0.82
CA CYS A 326 4.08 -11.80 -0.59
C CYS A 326 4.63 -13.05 -1.32
N ALA A 327 4.83 -14.18 -0.62
CA ALA A 327 5.13 -15.46 -1.25
C ALA A 327 3.87 -16.10 -1.89
N HIS A 328 2.67 -15.69 -1.48
CA HIS A 328 1.43 -16.17 -2.07
C HIS A 328 1.16 -15.49 -3.43
N PRO A 329 0.79 -16.24 -4.50
CA PRO A 329 0.60 -15.67 -5.84
C PRO A 329 -0.41 -14.51 -5.90
N ARG A 330 -1.57 -14.64 -5.25
CA ARG A 330 -2.60 -13.58 -5.24
C ARG A 330 -2.17 -12.32 -4.45
N VAL A 331 -1.34 -12.48 -3.42
CA VAL A 331 -0.79 -11.36 -2.65
C VAL A 331 0.33 -10.67 -3.43
N ALA A 332 1.17 -11.43 -4.13
CA ALA A 332 2.15 -10.86 -5.06
C ALA A 332 1.46 -10.11 -6.22
N GLN A 333 0.38 -10.68 -6.79
CA GLN A 333 -0.45 -10.01 -7.79
C GLN A 333 -1.03 -8.70 -7.25
N PHE A 334 -1.59 -8.71 -6.03
CA PHE A 334 -2.09 -7.50 -5.35
C PHE A 334 -1.05 -6.38 -5.28
N VAL A 335 0.17 -6.69 -4.81
CA VAL A 335 1.24 -5.69 -4.72
C VAL A 335 1.59 -5.17 -6.12
N LEU A 336 1.73 -6.04 -7.11
CA LEU A 336 2.06 -5.65 -8.48
C LEU A 336 0.95 -4.81 -9.13
N ASP A 337 -0.32 -5.15 -8.92
CA ASP A 337 -1.47 -4.39 -9.42
C ASP A 337 -1.51 -2.98 -8.81
N SER A 338 -1.24 -2.87 -7.51
CA SER A 338 -1.12 -1.58 -6.84
C SER A 338 0.03 -0.76 -7.43
N LEU A 339 1.22 -1.34 -7.58
CA LEU A 339 2.35 -0.66 -8.22
C LEU A 339 2.01 -0.20 -9.65
N ARG A 340 1.37 -1.05 -10.45
CA ARG A 340 0.94 -0.70 -11.82
C ARG A 340 -0.09 0.42 -11.82
N TYR A 341 -1.02 0.43 -10.88
CA TYR A 341 -2.01 1.49 -10.73
C TYR A 341 -1.33 2.85 -10.47
N TRP A 342 -0.43 2.91 -9.48
CA TRP A 342 0.29 4.14 -9.15
C TRP A 342 1.14 4.64 -10.32
N VAL A 343 1.76 3.73 -11.07
CA VAL A 343 2.52 4.09 -12.27
C VAL A 343 1.57 4.53 -13.39
N ALA A 344 0.69 3.67 -13.88
CA ALA A 344 -0.07 3.88 -15.11
C ALA A 344 -1.18 4.94 -14.98
N GLU A 345 -1.85 5.00 -13.83
CA GLU A 345 -3.02 5.87 -13.62
C GLU A 345 -2.68 7.14 -12.83
N MET A 346 -1.78 7.03 -11.85
CA MET A 346 -1.42 8.14 -10.96
C MET A 346 -0.16 8.90 -11.42
N GLY A 347 0.60 8.35 -12.37
CA GLY A 347 1.76 9.02 -12.98
C GLY A 347 3.06 8.89 -12.19
N VAL A 348 3.12 8.05 -11.16
CA VAL A 348 4.31 7.89 -10.30
C VAL A 348 5.51 7.35 -11.10
N ASP A 349 6.71 7.86 -10.79
CA ASP A 349 7.97 7.55 -11.47
C ASP A 349 8.80 6.46 -10.76
N GLY A 350 8.41 6.06 -9.56
CA GLY A 350 9.03 4.96 -8.83
C GLY A 350 8.62 4.86 -7.38
N PHE A 351 9.30 3.96 -6.67
CA PHE A 351 8.93 3.57 -5.32
C PHE A 351 10.16 3.42 -4.42
N ARG A 352 10.05 3.88 -3.17
CA ARG A 352 10.89 3.47 -2.05
C ARG A 352 10.11 2.48 -1.21
N PHE A 353 10.61 1.25 -1.11
CA PHE A 353 9.96 0.16 -0.38
C PHE A 353 10.45 0.16 1.06
N ASP A 354 9.52 0.40 1.98
CA ASP A 354 9.71 0.23 3.41
C ASP A 354 9.91 -1.24 3.79
N LEU A 355 10.85 -1.52 4.70
CA LEU A 355 11.23 -2.86 5.15
C LEU A 355 11.23 -3.90 4.02
N ALA A 356 11.91 -3.54 2.92
CA ALA A 356 11.77 -4.22 1.63
C ALA A 356 12.08 -5.73 1.64
N PRO A 357 12.93 -6.30 2.53
CA PRO A 357 13.20 -7.74 2.53
C PRO A 357 11.96 -8.59 2.73
N VAL A 358 10.92 -8.08 3.41
CA VAL A 358 9.64 -8.80 3.61
C VAL A 358 9.05 -9.29 2.29
N LEU A 359 9.19 -8.51 1.22
CA LEU A 359 8.67 -8.85 -0.11
C LEU A 359 9.39 -10.06 -0.75
N GLY A 360 10.57 -10.41 -0.25
CA GLY A 360 11.33 -11.60 -0.63
C GLY A 360 11.40 -12.68 0.43
N ARG A 361 10.64 -12.58 1.53
CA ARG A 361 10.65 -13.59 2.60
C ARG A 361 9.93 -14.85 2.14
N THR A 362 10.70 -15.92 1.99
CA THR A 362 10.24 -17.29 1.73
C THR A 362 10.32 -18.12 3.02
N PRO A 363 9.81 -19.36 3.05
CA PRO A 363 10.04 -20.27 4.17
C PRO A 363 11.52 -20.52 4.49
N GLN A 364 12.43 -20.29 3.54
CA GLN A 364 13.89 -20.45 3.70
C GLN A 364 14.62 -19.15 4.05
N GLY A 365 13.89 -18.04 4.25
CA GLY A 365 14.48 -16.71 4.46
C GLY A 365 14.36 -15.81 3.24
N PHE A 366 15.14 -14.73 3.20
CA PHE A 366 15.11 -13.79 2.09
C PHE A 366 15.73 -14.39 0.82
N ASP A 367 14.99 -14.34 -0.30
CA ASP A 367 15.50 -14.67 -1.62
C ASP A 367 15.30 -13.51 -2.62
N SER A 368 16.41 -13.03 -3.19
CA SER A 368 16.42 -12.01 -4.24
C SER A 368 15.74 -12.46 -5.55
N ASN A 369 15.46 -13.75 -5.71
CA ASN A 369 14.75 -14.34 -6.84
C ASN A 369 13.32 -14.81 -6.49
N ALA A 370 12.82 -14.49 -5.28
CA ALA A 370 11.46 -14.79 -4.88
C ALA A 370 10.43 -14.38 -5.94
N ALA A 371 9.29 -15.07 -5.99
CA ALA A 371 8.28 -14.93 -7.04
C ALA A 371 7.90 -13.46 -7.31
N PHE A 372 7.72 -12.67 -6.24
CA PHE A 372 7.48 -11.22 -6.33
C PHE A 372 8.55 -10.48 -7.14
N PHE A 373 9.84 -10.62 -6.78
CA PHE A 373 10.93 -9.93 -7.48
C PHE A 373 11.09 -10.43 -8.92
N THR A 374 10.83 -11.71 -9.17
CA THR A 374 10.85 -12.26 -10.53
C THR A 374 9.75 -11.65 -11.39
N ALA A 375 8.51 -11.58 -10.88
CA ALA A 375 7.39 -10.95 -11.58
C ALA A 375 7.58 -9.43 -11.76
N LEU A 376 8.11 -8.72 -10.76
CA LEU A 376 8.43 -7.29 -10.82
C LEU A 376 9.47 -6.95 -11.89
N ARG A 377 10.51 -7.79 -12.03
CA ARG A 377 11.60 -7.54 -13.00
C ARG A 377 11.16 -7.61 -14.45
N GLN A 378 10.26 -8.54 -14.77
CA GLN A 378 9.77 -8.74 -16.14
C GLN A 378 8.60 -7.83 -16.51
N ASP A 379 7.98 -7.17 -15.53
CA ASP A 379 6.78 -6.37 -15.74
C ASP A 379 7.03 -5.17 -16.66
N PRO A 380 6.31 -5.04 -17.79
CA PRO A 380 6.57 -3.99 -18.78
C PRO A 380 6.18 -2.58 -18.31
N VAL A 381 5.20 -2.45 -17.40
CA VAL A 381 4.78 -1.15 -16.85
C VAL A 381 5.80 -0.68 -15.80
N LEU A 382 6.30 -1.60 -14.99
CA LEU A 382 7.22 -1.31 -13.90
C LEU A 382 8.69 -1.31 -14.34
N ALA A 383 9.02 -1.86 -15.51
CA ALA A 383 10.40 -2.00 -16.00
C ALA A 383 11.21 -0.68 -16.01
N GLY A 384 10.54 0.45 -16.26
CA GLY A 384 11.17 1.76 -16.40
C GLY A 384 11.16 2.66 -15.17
N VAL A 385 10.61 2.21 -14.04
CA VAL A 385 10.48 3.04 -12.83
C VAL A 385 11.66 2.88 -11.87
N HIS A 386 11.89 3.90 -11.05
CA HIS A 386 12.86 3.83 -9.96
C HIS A 386 12.40 2.83 -8.90
N LEU A 387 13.29 1.94 -8.47
CA LEU A 387 13.04 0.99 -7.39
C LEU A 387 14.11 1.20 -6.33
N ILE A 388 13.70 1.63 -5.13
CA ILE A 388 14.59 1.95 -4.02
C ILE A 388 14.18 1.06 -2.84
N ALA A 389 15.09 0.33 -2.23
CA ALA A 389 14.80 -0.49 -1.06
C ALA A 389 15.34 0.15 0.21
N GLU A 390 14.60 0.04 1.30
CA GLU A 390 15.18 -0.11 2.64
C GLU A 390 15.62 -1.56 2.81
N PRO A 391 16.92 -1.89 2.71
CA PRO A 391 17.37 -3.27 2.55
C PRO A 391 17.51 -4.00 3.89
N TRP A 392 16.63 -3.72 4.84
CA TRP A 392 16.54 -4.44 6.11
C TRP A 392 15.09 -4.56 6.58
N ASP A 393 14.80 -5.60 7.37
CA ASP A 393 13.58 -5.70 8.17
C ASP A 393 13.94 -5.90 9.66
N ALA A 394 12.94 -5.96 10.54
CA ALA A 394 13.15 -6.03 11.99
C ALA A 394 13.48 -7.44 12.51
N ALA A 395 13.43 -8.47 11.66
CA ALA A 395 13.57 -9.86 12.07
C ALA A 395 14.98 -10.42 11.90
N TYR A 396 15.17 -11.64 12.41
CA TYR A 396 16.37 -12.43 12.19
C TYR A 396 16.67 -12.58 10.69
N ASP A 397 17.95 -12.44 10.34
CA ASP A 397 18.43 -12.38 8.95
C ASP A 397 17.71 -11.31 8.11
N GLY A 398 17.27 -10.21 8.75
CA GLY A 398 16.63 -9.09 8.08
C GLY A 398 17.59 -8.20 7.31
N TYR A 399 18.88 -8.18 7.66
CA TYR A 399 19.86 -7.26 7.07
C TYR A 399 20.37 -7.73 5.69
N GLN A 400 19.83 -7.17 4.61
CA GLN A 400 20.03 -7.61 3.23
C GLN A 400 20.74 -6.56 2.34
N VAL A 401 21.53 -5.67 2.94
CA VAL A 401 22.32 -4.65 2.20
C VAL A 401 23.19 -5.29 1.11
N GLY A 402 23.04 -4.82 -0.12
CA GLY A 402 23.72 -5.27 -1.33
C GLY A 402 23.19 -6.58 -1.91
N ARG A 403 22.06 -7.10 -1.41
CA ARG A 403 21.48 -8.38 -1.85
C ARG A 403 20.21 -8.21 -2.69
N PHE A 404 19.73 -6.97 -2.92
CA PHE A 404 18.56 -6.74 -3.75
C PHE A 404 18.86 -7.00 -5.24
N PRO A 405 17.84 -7.43 -6.03
CA PRO A 405 18.05 -7.84 -7.40
C PRO A 405 18.11 -6.67 -8.39
N GLY A 406 18.92 -6.85 -9.45
CA GLY A 406 18.86 -6.03 -10.67
C GLY A 406 19.08 -4.53 -10.45
N ARG A 407 18.06 -3.74 -10.79
CA ARG A 407 18.12 -2.26 -10.84
C ARG A 407 17.74 -1.57 -9.52
N PHE A 408 17.50 -2.33 -8.45
CA PHE A 408 17.19 -1.71 -7.16
C PHE A 408 18.35 -0.83 -6.70
N LEU A 409 18.03 0.42 -6.36
CA LEU A 409 18.83 1.26 -5.50
C LEU A 409 18.55 0.85 -4.06
N GLU A 410 19.50 1.08 -3.15
CA GLU A 410 19.36 0.70 -1.75
C GLU A 410 19.75 1.85 -0.85
N TRP A 411 18.96 2.10 0.19
CA TRP A 411 19.38 2.95 1.30
C TRP A 411 20.64 2.38 1.94
N ASN A 412 21.68 3.20 2.05
CA ASN A 412 22.99 2.80 2.54
C ASN A 412 23.22 3.33 3.96
N ASP A 413 22.69 2.61 4.95
CA ASP A 413 22.94 2.86 6.37
C ASP A 413 24.43 2.89 6.72
N LYS A 414 25.25 2.04 6.08
CA LYS A 414 26.70 2.04 6.29
C LYS A 414 27.35 3.34 5.84
N PHE A 415 26.85 3.99 4.78
CA PHE A 415 27.29 5.34 4.40
C PHE A 415 26.89 6.36 5.46
N ARG A 416 25.61 6.37 5.86
CA ARG A 416 25.08 7.26 6.91
C ARG A 416 25.93 7.19 8.18
N ASP A 417 26.15 5.99 8.69
CA ASP A 417 26.81 5.76 9.99
C ASP A 417 28.30 6.06 9.92
N ALA A 418 28.98 5.62 8.86
CA ALA A 418 30.41 5.88 8.70
C ALA A 418 30.71 7.38 8.50
N VAL A 419 29.95 8.09 7.66
CA VAL A 419 30.15 9.52 7.42
C VAL A 419 29.86 10.32 8.69
N ARG A 420 28.77 10.01 9.39
CA ARG A 420 28.49 10.60 10.71
C ARG A 420 29.63 10.32 11.69
N GLY A 421 30.06 9.07 11.82
CA GLY A 421 31.13 8.69 12.73
C GLY A 421 32.48 9.33 12.39
N TYR A 422 32.76 9.58 11.11
CA TYR A 422 33.98 10.27 10.69
C TYR A 422 33.98 11.73 11.12
N TRP A 423 32.87 12.45 10.90
CA TRP A 423 32.76 13.87 11.23
C TRP A 423 32.49 14.15 12.71
N LEU A 424 31.78 13.25 13.40
CA LEU A 424 31.46 13.37 14.82
C LEU A 424 32.55 12.77 15.73
N GLY A 425 33.62 12.20 15.16
CA GLY A 425 34.71 11.60 15.93
C GLY A 425 34.37 10.25 16.59
N ALA A 426 33.32 9.56 16.15
CA ALA A 426 32.85 8.29 16.72
C ALA A 426 33.59 7.05 16.15
N GLY A 427 34.89 7.17 15.88
CA GLY A 427 35.75 6.01 15.58
C GLY A 427 35.79 5.54 14.11
N THR A 428 35.21 6.26 13.15
CA THR A 428 35.37 5.90 11.72
C THR A 428 36.74 6.36 11.21
N GLY A 429 37.59 5.42 10.80
CA GLY A 429 38.89 5.73 10.19
C GLY A 429 38.78 6.25 8.74
N ARG A 430 39.82 6.96 8.27
CA ARG A 430 39.93 7.51 6.90
C ARG A 430 39.64 6.48 5.80
N GLY A 431 40.09 5.24 5.98
CA GLY A 431 39.89 4.17 5.00
C GLY A 431 38.42 3.78 4.83
N GLU A 432 37.67 3.69 5.93
CA GLU A 432 36.24 3.39 5.87
C GLU A 432 35.45 4.55 5.26
N PHE A 433 35.78 5.78 5.64
CA PHE A 433 35.23 6.98 5.00
C PHE A 433 35.48 6.98 3.48
N ALA A 434 36.72 6.72 3.04
CA ALA A 434 37.07 6.71 1.61
C ALA A 434 36.29 5.64 0.82
N ARG A 435 36.02 4.46 1.41
CA ARG A 435 35.15 3.44 0.81
C ARG A 435 33.73 3.96 0.61
N ARG A 436 33.18 4.65 1.60
CA ARG A 436 31.82 5.23 1.51
C ARG A 436 31.75 6.37 0.50
N PHE A 437 32.75 7.25 0.50
CA PHE A 437 32.89 8.34 -0.45
C PHE A 437 32.95 7.87 -1.91
N THR A 438 33.59 6.72 -2.16
CA THR A 438 33.70 6.11 -3.51
C THR A 438 32.55 5.16 -3.83
N ALA A 439 31.33 5.51 -3.40
CA ALA A 439 30.08 4.78 -3.64
C ALA A 439 30.05 3.33 -3.09
N SER A 440 30.77 3.06 -2.00
CA SER A 440 30.75 1.76 -1.30
C SER A 440 30.98 0.55 -2.22
N ARG A 441 31.96 0.62 -3.12
CA ARG A 441 32.27 -0.44 -4.12
C ARG A 441 32.49 -1.84 -3.55
N ASN A 442 32.82 -1.94 -2.26
CA ASN A 442 32.98 -3.21 -1.55
C ASN A 442 31.63 -3.87 -1.20
N LEU A 443 30.53 -3.15 -1.29
CA LEU A 443 29.19 -3.69 -1.21
C LEU A 443 28.72 -4.14 -2.60
N SER A 444 27.93 -5.19 -2.63
CA SER A 444 27.44 -5.84 -3.85
C SER A 444 26.46 -5.01 -4.68
N PHE A 445 26.22 -3.72 -4.36
CA PHE A 445 25.40 -2.79 -5.14
C PHE A 445 25.75 -2.79 -6.65
N HIS A 446 26.99 -3.15 -7.00
CA HIS A 446 27.51 -3.13 -8.36
C HIS A 446 27.83 -4.51 -8.96
N SER A 447 27.70 -5.61 -8.20
CA SER A 447 28.19 -6.93 -8.66
C SER A 447 27.35 -7.53 -9.79
N ARG A 448 26.08 -7.11 -9.92
CA ARG A 448 25.14 -7.62 -10.94
C ARG A 448 24.83 -6.63 -12.08
N ASN A 449 25.28 -5.37 -12.00
CA ASN A 449 25.03 -4.32 -13.00
C ASN A 449 26.23 -4.04 -13.94
N ARG A 450 27.15 -5.00 -14.10
CA ARG A 450 28.22 -4.86 -15.10
C ARG A 450 27.77 -5.38 -16.46
N PRO A 451 27.76 -4.55 -17.53
CA PRO A 451 27.96 -5.05 -18.88
C PRO A 451 29.29 -5.80 -18.89
N GLY A 452 29.34 -6.95 -19.56
CA GLY A 452 30.47 -7.89 -19.52
C GLY A 452 31.84 -7.21 -19.53
N LYS A 453 32.70 -7.62 -18.59
CA LYS A 453 34.13 -7.40 -18.72
C LYS A 453 34.54 -7.94 -20.10
N ARG A 454 34.93 -7.07 -21.03
CA ARG A 454 35.74 -7.51 -22.16
C ARG A 454 37.05 -8.07 -21.56
N PRO A 455 37.50 -9.26 -22.00
CA PRO A 455 38.82 -9.73 -21.60
C PRO A 455 39.85 -8.78 -22.22
N THR A 456 40.64 -8.14 -21.39
CA THR A 456 41.86 -7.47 -21.83
C THR A 456 43.02 -8.24 -21.22
N TRP A 457 43.93 -8.62 -22.12
CA TRP A 457 45.09 -9.49 -22.00
C TRP A 457 45.93 -9.30 -20.75
#